data_AF-A0A7C1CEC4-F1
#
_entry.id   AF-A0A7C1CEC4-F1
#
_cell.length_a   1.000
_cell.length_b   1.000
_cell.length_c   1.000
_cell.angle_alpha   90.00
_cell.angle_beta   90.00
_cell.angle_gamma   90.00
#
_symmetry.space_group_name_H-M   'P 1'
#
loop_
_entity.id
_entity.type
_entity.pdbx_description
1 polymer ?
#
loop_
_entity_poly.entity_id
_entity_poly.type
_entity_poly.pdbx_seq_one_letter_code
_entity_poly.pdbx_strand_id
1 'polypeptide(L)'
;MGGISKVLTFNVTHDNTSEAESIIMQLSPGGKLDVTPIASSGVRVVVNRLKALNVLYRVEEAGKTVSIQKDARRPVNGVPVDISLKASFSYDQYGLLDSGTGFLTTEVLACDPYGYCSVSGTNSYQFSVSTEETIVGFKGIPIVELSIIAFVASVFAVQNVLRAERYAIIE
;
A
#
# COMPACT_ATOMS: atom_id res chain seq x y z
N MET A 1 -19.81 2.10 -5.54
CA MET A 1 -19.12 2.40 -4.25
C MET A 1 -17.69 2.79 -4.57
N GLY A 2 -17.16 3.84 -3.94
CA GLY A 2 -15.75 4.24 -4.13
C GLY A 2 -14.80 3.22 -3.50
N GLY A 3 -13.51 3.27 -3.87
CA GLY A 3 -12.50 2.43 -3.23
C GLY A 3 -12.26 2.84 -1.77
N ILE A 4 -11.54 1.99 -1.04
CA ILE A 4 -11.10 2.29 0.33
C ILE A 4 -9.58 2.44 0.28
N SER A 5 -9.06 3.55 0.81
CA SER A 5 -7.62 3.77 0.97
C SER A 5 -7.29 3.82 2.45
N LYS A 6 -6.22 3.17 2.85
CA LYS A 6 -5.85 3.02 4.25
C LYS A 6 -4.35 3.26 4.41
N VAL A 7 -3.99 4.10 5.37
CA VAL A 7 -2.59 4.37 5.72
C VAL A 7 -2.27 3.56 6.97
N LEU A 8 -1.27 2.70 6.87
CA LEU A 8 -0.81 1.83 7.93
C LEU A 8 0.66 2.07 8.20
N THR A 9 1.01 2.22 9.46
CA THR A 9 2.41 2.29 9.87
C THR A 9 2.87 0.92 10.32
N PHE A 10 3.90 0.43 9.66
CA PHE A 10 4.58 -0.81 9.99
C PHE A 10 5.87 -0.49 10.72
N ASN A 11 6.04 -1.09 11.89
CA ASN A 11 7.33 -1.14 12.58
C ASN A 11 7.84 -2.57 12.49
N VAL A 12 9.07 -2.74 12.01
CA VAL A 12 9.71 -4.04 11.82
C VAL A 12 11.07 -4.03 12.51
N THR A 13 11.30 -5.03 13.37
CA THR A 13 12.57 -5.27 14.03
C THR A 13 13.23 -6.52 13.47
N HIS A 14 14.50 -6.39 13.07
CA HIS A 14 15.33 -7.47 12.55
C HIS A 14 16.81 -7.18 12.90
N ASP A 15 17.55 -8.18 13.40
CA ASP A 15 18.98 -8.08 13.73
C ASP A 15 19.36 -6.82 14.55
N ASN A 16 18.56 -6.52 15.59
CA ASN A 16 18.68 -5.34 16.46
C ASN A 16 18.49 -3.98 15.77
N THR A 17 18.07 -3.97 14.51
CA THR A 17 17.66 -2.77 13.79
C THR A 17 16.14 -2.68 13.74
N SER A 18 15.60 -1.47 13.90
CA SER A 18 14.16 -1.20 13.79
C SER A 18 13.93 -0.24 12.65
N GLU A 19 13.07 -0.64 11.72
CA GLU A 19 12.63 0.16 10.59
C GLU A 19 11.14 0.47 10.76
N ALA A 20 10.73 1.70 10.46
CA ALA A 20 9.34 2.14 10.53
C ALA A 20 8.97 2.87 9.25
N GLU A 21 7.83 2.51 8.64
CA GLU A 21 7.34 3.17 7.43
C GLU A 21 5.81 3.10 7.33
N SER A 22 5.23 4.23 6.93
CA SER A 22 3.81 4.34 6.59
C SER A 22 3.59 3.90 5.14
N ILE A 23 2.68 2.95 4.93
CA ILE A 23 2.31 2.43 3.62
C ILE A 23 0.84 2.74 3.34
N ILE A 24 0.49 2.89 2.06
CA ILE A 24 -0.89 3.08 1.64
C ILE A 24 -1.38 1.77 1.01
N MET A 25 -2.47 1.23 1.54
CA MET A 25 -3.23 0.13 0.95
C MET A 25 -4.49 0.68 0.28
N GLN A 26 -4.74 0.27 -0.95
CA GLN A 26 -5.91 0.66 -1.70
C GLN A 26 -6.72 -0.58 -2.11
N LEU A 27 -7.94 -0.67 -1.59
CA LEU A 27 -8.92 -1.67 -1.99
C LEU A 27 -9.81 -1.09 -3.09
N SER A 28 -9.68 -1.64 -4.29
CA SER A 28 -10.55 -1.32 -5.41
C SER A 28 -11.95 -1.92 -5.20
N PRO A 29 -13.01 -1.33 -5.80
CA PRO A 29 -14.38 -1.85 -5.70
C PRO A 29 -14.55 -3.32 -6.15
N GLY A 30 -13.63 -3.83 -6.97
CA GLY A 30 -13.59 -5.24 -7.41
C GLY A 30 -12.83 -6.19 -6.48
N GLY A 31 -12.47 -5.76 -5.26
CA GLY A 31 -11.74 -6.58 -4.28
C GLY A 31 -10.23 -6.70 -4.52
N LYS A 32 -9.69 -5.96 -5.49
CA LYS A 32 -8.24 -5.92 -5.76
C LYS A 32 -7.54 -5.03 -4.73
N LEU A 33 -6.57 -5.61 -4.01
CA LEU A 33 -5.71 -4.91 -3.07
C LEU A 33 -4.40 -4.48 -3.73
N ASP A 34 -4.19 -3.17 -3.83
CA ASP A 34 -2.92 -2.57 -4.23
C ASP A 34 -2.23 -1.95 -3.01
N VAL A 35 -0.89 -1.95 -3.02
CA VAL A 35 -0.05 -1.43 -1.93
C VAL A 35 1.02 -0.56 -2.57
N THR A 36 1.29 0.61 -1.98
CA THR A 36 2.33 1.53 -2.49
C THR A 36 3.72 0.93 -2.43
N PRO A 37 4.67 1.44 -3.24
CA PRO A 37 6.08 1.11 -3.10
C PRO A 37 6.58 1.37 -1.66
N ILE A 38 7.46 0.51 -1.16
CA ILE A 38 7.99 0.53 0.21
C ILE A 38 9.50 0.68 0.13
N ALA A 39 10.05 1.72 0.77
CA ALA A 39 11.47 2.05 0.73
C ALA A 39 12.29 1.16 1.68
N SER A 40 11.79 0.97 2.90
CA SER A 40 12.45 0.24 3.99
C SER A 40 12.51 -1.25 3.68
N SER A 41 13.68 -1.84 3.88
CA SER A 41 14.00 -3.18 3.40
C SER A 41 13.21 -4.25 4.16
N GLY A 42 13.20 -4.18 5.49
CA GLY A 42 12.49 -5.08 6.39
C GLY A 42 10.98 -4.92 6.26
N VAL A 43 10.47 -3.68 6.22
CA VAL A 43 9.04 -3.42 5.99
C VAL A 43 8.58 -4.01 4.65
N ARG A 44 9.35 -3.81 3.58
CA ARG A 44 9.04 -4.36 2.25
C ARG A 44 9.00 -5.89 2.27
N VAL A 45 9.94 -6.55 2.95
CA VAL A 45 9.92 -8.01 3.08
C VAL A 45 8.65 -8.46 3.77
N VAL A 46 8.36 -7.93 4.96
CA VAL A 46 7.19 -8.30 5.76
C VAL A 46 5.90 -8.10 4.99
N VAL A 47 5.67 -6.91 4.45
CA VAL A 47 4.42 -6.58 3.74
C VAL A 47 4.23 -7.47 2.51
N ASN A 48 5.29 -7.74 1.74
CA ASN A 48 5.20 -8.66 0.60
C ASN A 48 4.83 -10.09 1.01
N ARG A 49 5.31 -10.57 2.16
CA ARG A 49 4.96 -11.90 2.66
C ARG A 49 3.52 -11.94 3.18
N LEU A 50 3.10 -10.92 3.91
CA LEU A 50 1.71 -10.80 4.36
C LEU A 50 0.73 -10.72 3.16
N LYS A 51 1.12 -10.00 2.10
CA LYS A 51 0.38 -9.98 0.84
C LYS A 51 0.33 -11.36 0.19
N ALA A 52 1.45 -12.06 0.06
CA ALA A 52 1.51 -13.40 -0.52
C ALA A 52 0.70 -14.46 0.27
N LEU A 53 0.54 -14.27 1.57
CA LEU A 53 -0.28 -15.11 2.44
C LEU A 53 -1.78 -14.77 2.42
N ASN A 54 -2.16 -13.69 1.73
CA ASN A 54 -3.50 -13.10 1.69
C ASN A 54 -4.04 -12.75 3.08
N VAL A 55 -3.21 -12.14 3.94
CA VAL A 55 -3.63 -11.74 5.30
C VAL A 55 -3.83 -10.24 5.46
N LEU A 56 -3.49 -9.41 4.46
CA LEU A 56 -3.74 -7.97 4.49
C LEU A 56 -5.22 -7.61 4.25
N TYR A 57 -5.97 -8.50 3.62
CA TYR A 57 -7.39 -8.34 3.31
C TYR A 57 -8.11 -9.69 3.43
N ARG A 58 -9.05 -9.79 4.36
CA ARG A 58 -9.85 -10.98 4.68
C ARG A 58 -11.28 -10.56 5.02
N VAL A 59 -12.17 -10.62 4.03
CA VAL A 59 -13.58 -10.22 4.19
C VAL A 59 -14.30 -11.07 5.24
N GLU A 60 -13.94 -12.35 5.32
CA GLU A 60 -14.52 -13.29 6.28
C GLU A 60 -14.20 -12.96 7.76
N GLU A 61 -13.15 -12.17 7.99
CA GLU A 61 -12.73 -11.69 9.32
C GLU A 61 -13.08 -10.22 9.57
N ALA A 62 -13.91 -9.60 8.73
CA ALA A 62 -14.29 -8.20 8.88
C ALA A 62 -14.83 -7.89 10.29
N GLY A 63 -14.26 -6.87 10.93
CA GLY A 63 -14.58 -6.42 12.28
C GLY A 63 -14.10 -7.34 13.40
N LYS A 64 -13.20 -8.29 13.12
CA LYS A 64 -12.71 -9.27 14.11
C LYS A 64 -11.21 -9.15 14.33
N THR A 65 -10.79 -9.60 15.51
CA THR A 65 -9.40 -9.90 15.84
C THR A 65 -9.16 -11.39 15.80
N VAL A 66 -8.16 -11.84 15.05
CA VAL A 66 -7.83 -13.25 14.87
C VAL A 66 -6.34 -13.51 15.04
N SER A 67 -6.02 -14.63 15.69
CA SER A 67 -4.67 -15.16 15.75
C SER A 67 -4.44 -16.10 14.58
N ILE A 68 -3.43 -15.81 13.76
CA ILE A 68 -3.05 -16.59 12.59
C ILE A 68 -1.71 -17.25 12.86
N GLN A 69 -1.67 -18.58 12.72
CA GLN A 69 -0.44 -19.35 12.59
C GLN A 69 -0.48 -20.09 11.26
N LYS A 70 0.49 -19.81 10.37
CA LYS A 70 0.46 -20.30 8.99
C LYS A 70 1.88 -20.52 8.48
N ASP A 71 2.11 -21.74 7.99
CA ASP A 71 3.30 -22.11 7.25
C ASP A 71 2.91 -22.38 5.80
N ALA A 72 3.52 -21.66 4.86
CA ALA A 72 3.22 -21.83 3.45
C ALA A 72 4.40 -21.46 2.55
N ARG A 73 4.56 -22.23 1.48
CA ARG A 73 5.43 -21.87 0.37
C ARG A 73 4.64 -21.04 -0.65
N ARG A 74 5.07 -19.79 -0.87
CA ARG A 74 4.37 -18.86 -1.77
C ARG A 74 5.34 -18.13 -2.71
N PRO A 75 4.93 -17.86 -3.96
CA PRO A 75 5.75 -17.08 -4.87
C PRO A 75 5.81 -15.62 -4.41
N VAL A 76 7.03 -15.09 -4.27
CA VAL A 76 7.31 -13.67 -4.11
C VAL A 76 8.17 -13.26 -5.30
N ASN A 77 7.68 -12.32 -6.10
CA ASN A 77 8.31 -11.92 -7.37
C ASN A 77 8.65 -13.11 -8.28
N GLY A 78 7.79 -14.13 -8.31
CA GLY A 78 7.98 -15.34 -9.12
C GLY A 78 8.86 -16.42 -8.50
N VAL A 79 9.54 -16.14 -7.38
CA VAL A 79 10.37 -17.14 -6.68
C VAL A 79 9.61 -17.74 -5.50
N PRO A 80 9.46 -19.07 -5.41
CA PRO A 80 8.76 -19.71 -4.30
C PRO A 80 9.61 -19.67 -3.03
N VAL A 81 9.14 -18.93 -2.02
CA VAL A 81 9.78 -18.81 -0.71
C VAL A 81 8.95 -19.47 0.37
N ASP A 82 9.62 -20.06 1.34
CA ASP A 82 8.98 -20.53 2.56
C ASP A 82 8.69 -19.36 3.51
N ILE A 83 7.47 -19.37 4.07
CA ILE A 83 6.95 -18.33 4.95
C ILE A 83 6.29 -19.00 6.15
N SER A 84 6.79 -18.70 7.34
CA SER A 84 6.18 -19.05 8.62
C SER A 84 5.71 -17.77 9.31
N LEU A 85 4.42 -17.69 9.60
CA LEU A 85 3.78 -16.53 10.21
C LEU A 85 3.09 -16.95 11.50
N LYS A 86 3.35 -16.21 12.57
CA LYS A 86 2.58 -16.25 13.82
C LYS A 86 2.24 -14.84 14.25
N ALA A 87 0.99 -14.44 14.10
CA ALA A 87 0.56 -13.07 14.32
C ALA A 87 -0.87 -12.98 14.87
N SER A 88 -1.18 -11.87 15.53
CA SER A 88 -2.54 -11.46 15.86
C SER A 88 -2.89 -10.24 15.02
N PHE A 89 -4.00 -10.31 14.28
CA PHE A 89 -4.47 -9.24 13.41
C PHE A 89 -5.88 -8.82 13.80
N SER A 90 -6.12 -7.52 13.86
CA SER A 90 -7.43 -6.89 13.88
C SER A 90 -7.76 -6.41 12.48
N TYR A 91 -8.99 -6.68 12.02
CA TYR A 91 -9.51 -6.25 10.72
C TYR A 91 -10.64 -5.25 10.91
N ASP A 92 -10.71 -4.26 10.02
CA ASP A 92 -11.81 -3.30 10.02
C ASP A 92 -13.10 -3.92 9.47
N GLN A 93 -14.18 -3.13 9.47
CA GLN A 93 -15.50 -3.53 8.98
C GLN A 93 -15.54 -3.95 7.49
N TYR A 94 -14.50 -3.63 6.72
CA TYR A 94 -14.37 -4.01 5.32
C TYR A 94 -13.50 -5.25 5.14
N GLY A 95 -12.89 -5.77 6.22
CA GLY A 95 -11.95 -6.88 6.18
C GLY A 95 -10.51 -6.47 5.83
N LEU A 96 -10.19 -5.17 5.81
CA LEU A 96 -8.81 -4.71 5.64
C LEU A 96 -8.08 -4.75 6.98
N LEU A 97 -6.80 -5.09 6.93
CA LEU A 97 -5.94 -5.07 8.10
C LEU A 97 -5.99 -3.69 8.78
N ASP A 98 -6.21 -3.68 10.09
CA ASP A 98 -6.36 -2.49 10.90
C ASP A 98 -5.23 -2.32 11.90
N SER A 99 -4.89 -3.40 12.59
CA SER A 99 -3.71 -3.45 13.44
C SER A 99 -3.26 -4.88 13.61
N GLY A 100 -2.04 -5.06 14.10
CA GLY A 100 -1.57 -6.40 14.43
C GLY A 100 -0.13 -6.42 14.90
N THR A 101 0.24 -7.56 15.48
CA THR A 101 1.60 -7.82 15.93
C THR A 101 1.93 -9.28 15.66
N GLY A 102 3.19 -9.55 15.37
CA GLY A 102 3.58 -10.92 15.09
C GLY A 102 5.05 -11.12 14.79
N PHE A 103 5.34 -12.37 14.47
CA PHE A 103 6.64 -12.86 14.04
C PHE A 103 6.48 -13.51 12.67
N LEU A 104 7.42 -13.21 11.79
CA LEU A 104 7.50 -13.74 10.44
C LEU A 104 8.91 -14.29 10.23
N THR A 105 9.01 -15.58 9.93
CA THR A 105 10.25 -16.21 9.47
C THR A 105 10.10 -16.52 7.98
N THR A 106 11.04 -16.10 7.16
CA THR A 106 10.96 -16.30 5.71
C THR A 106 12.33 -16.42 5.07
N GLU A 107 12.38 -17.11 3.93
CA GLU A 107 13.53 -17.09 3.06
C GLU A 107 13.73 -15.71 2.43
N VAL A 108 14.97 -15.21 2.50
CA VAL A 108 15.39 -13.95 1.90
C VAL A 108 15.97 -14.22 0.52
N LEU A 109 15.56 -13.40 -0.44
CA LEU A 109 16.04 -13.47 -1.81
C LEU A 109 17.23 -12.51 -1.98
N ALA A 110 18.33 -13.03 -2.50
CA ALA A 110 19.39 -12.21 -3.07
C ALA A 110 19.21 -12.19 -4.59
N CYS A 111 19.13 -10.99 -5.16
CA CYS A 111 18.98 -10.81 -6.60
C CYS A 111 20.29 -10.29 -7.20
N ASP A 112 20.70 -10.86 -8.32
CA ASP A 112 21.83 -10.37 -9.09
C ASP A 112 21.45 -9.10 -9.90
N PRO A 113 22.42 -8.37 -10.46
CA PRO A 113 22.16 -7.20 -11.30
C PRO A 113 21.36 -7.50 -12.58
N TYR A 114 21.26 -8.75 -12.99
CA TYR A 114 20.54 -9.21 -14.18
C TYR A 114 19.09 -9.61 -13.88
N GLY A 115 18.67 -9.52 -12.61
CA GLY A 115 17.29 -9.76 -12.17
C GLY A 115 16.99 -11.20 -11.74
N TYR A 116 17.99 -12.08 -11.69
CA TYR A 116 17.82 -13.44 -11.17
C TYR A 116 17.90 -13.41 -9.65
N CYS A 117 16.84 -13.86 -8.99
CA CYS A 117 16.77 -13.94 -7.54
C CYS A 117 16.86 -15.39 -7.07
N SER A 118 17.73 -15.66 -6.09
CA SER A 118 17.86 -16.96 -5.43
C SER A 118 17.71 -16.82 -3.92
N VAL A 119 17.30 -17.90 -3.25
CA VAL A 119 17.26 -17.96 -1.79
C VAL A 119 18.69 -17.88 -1.25
N SER A 120 18.94 -16.91 -0.37
CA SER A 120 20.26 -16.68 0.23
C SER A 120 20.34 -17.12 1.69
N GLY A 121 19.20 -17.33 2.35
CA GLY A 121 19.11 -17.66 3.76
C GLY A 121 17.71 -17.44 4.32
N THR A 122 17.57 -17.60 5.64
CA THR A 122 16.30 -17.46 6.36
C THR A 122 16.44 -16.39 7.43
N ASN A 123 15.54 -15.41 7.41
CA ASN A 123 15.52 -14.33 8.39
C ASN A 123 14.20 -14.32 9.17
N SER A 124 14.28 -13.87 10.41
CA SER A 124 13.13 -13.66 11.29
C SER A 124 12.92 -12.17 11.52
N TYR A 125 11.66 -11.76 11.44
CA TYR A 125 11.20 -10.39 11.61
C TYR A 125 10.14 -10.36 12.69
N GLN A 126 10.30 -9.47 13.66
CA GLN A 126 9.21 -9.08 14.54
C GLN A 126 8.55 -7.83 13.96
N PHE A 127 7.23 -7.76 13.96
CA PHE A 127 6.55 -6.60 13.41
C PHE A 127 5.33 -6.18 14.25
N SER A 128 5.02 -4.89 14.17
CA SER A 128 3.75 -4.33 14.57
C SER A 128 3.21 -3.44 13.47
N VAL A 129 1.90 -3.38 13.36
CA VAL A 129 1.19 -2.55 12.39
C VAL A 129 0.01 -1.89 13.06
N SER A 130 -0.22 -0.62 12.73
CA SER A 130 -1.36 0.16 13.20
C SER A 130 -1.85 1.10 12.10
N THR A 131 -3.17 1.27 12.04
CA THR A 131 -3.79 2.25 11.14
C THR A 131 -3.55 3.66 11.65
N GLU A 132 -3.12 4.53 10.74
CA GLU A 132 -3.06 5.97 10.99
C GLU A 132 -4.34 6.63 10.47
N GLU A 133 -4.74 6.30 9.24
CA GLU A 133 -5.86 6.95 8.56
C GLU A 133 -6.64 5.95 7.69
N THR A 134 -7.96 6.13 7.63
CA THR A 134 -8.83 5.35 6.74
C THR A 134 -9.73 6.30 5.94
N ILE A 135 -9.62 6.23 4.62
CA ILE A 135 -10.35 7.06 3.67
C ILE A 135 -11.31 6.16 2.88
N VAL A 136 -12.61 6.33 3.13
CA VAL A 136 -13.67 5.56 2.46
C VAL A 136 -14.29 6.41 1.35
N GLY A 137 -14.55 5.80 0.20
CA GLY A 137 -15.23 6.49 -0.90
C GLY A 137 -14.32 7.34 -1.76
N PHE A 138 -13.00 7.21 -1.61
CA PHE A 138 -12.02 7.86 -2.48
C PHE A 138 -12.18 7.30 -3.90
N LYS A 139 -12.73 8.10 -4.81
CA LYS A 139 -12.87 7.78 -6.23
C LYS A 139 -11.57 8.03 -7.04
N GLY A 140 -10.46 8.31 -6.36
CA GLY A 140 -9.26 8.85 -6.98
C GLY A 140 -9.31 10.39 -7.03
N ILE A 141 -8.18 11.01 -7.36
CA ILE A 141 -8.15 12.42 -7.78
C ILE A 141 -8.89 12.48 -9.13
N PRO A 142 -9.96 13.27 -9.30
CA PRO A 142 -10.69 13.32 -10.55
C PRO A 142 -9.91 14.16 -11.57
N ILE A 143 -8.83 13.59 -12.12
CA ILE A 143 -7.91 14.27 -13.04
C ILE A 143 -8.67 14.87 -14.25
N VAL A 144 -9.68 14.17 -14.75
CA VAL A 144 -10.53 14.64 -15.86
C VAL A 144 -11.35 15.87 -15.46
N GLU A 145 -11.93 15.89 -14.26
CA GLU A 145 -12.71 17.05 -13.79
C GLU A 145 -11.79 18.25 -13.52
N LEU A 146 -10.64 18.01 -12.90
CA LEU A 146 -9.61 19.04 -12.65
C LEU A 146 -9.05 19.62 -13.96
N SER A 147 -8.83 18.78 -14.98
CA SER A 147 -8.36 19.25 -16.29
C SER A 147 -9.41 20.05 -17.05
N ILE A 148 -10.70 19.71 -16.95
CA ILE A 148 -11.79 20.54 -17.50
C ILE A 148 -11.82 21.91 -16.83
N ILE A 149 -11.71 21.96 -15.50
CA ILE A 149 -11.68 23.24 -14.76
C ILE A 149 -10.47 24.09 -15.18
N ALA A 150 -9.29 23.48 -15.28
CA ALA A 150 -8.08 24.16 -15.73
C ALA A 150 -8.20 24.68 -17.18
N PHE A 151 -8.83 23.90 -18.07
CA PHE A 151 -9.10 24.32 -19.43
C PHE A 151 -10.05 25.52 -19.48
N VAL A 152 -11.16 25.47 -18.73
CA VAL A 152 -12.12 26.58 -18.65
C VAL A 152 -11.47 27.85 -18.11
N ALA A 153 -10.69 27.73 -17.02
CA ALA A 153 -9.93 28.85 -16.47
C ALA A 153 -8.97 29.47 -17.49
N SER A 154 -8.31 28.63 -18.30
CA SER A 154 -7.41 29.08 -19.37
C SER A 154 -8.14 29.84 -20.48
N VAL A 155 -9.32 29.36 -20.89
CA VAL A 155 -10.17 30.07 -21.87
C VAL A 155 -10.60 31.44 -21.35
N PHE A 156 -11.02 31.52 -20.08
CA PHE A 156 -11.37 32.80 -19.46
C PHE A 156 -10.17 33.75 -19.36
N ALA A 157 -8.98 33.24 -19.05
CA ALA A 157 -7.76 34.03 -19.03
C ALA A 157 -7.46 34.62 -20.42
N VAL A 158 -7.53 33.80 -21.48
CA VAL A 158 -7.32 34.26 -22.87
C VAL A 158 -8.37 35.31 -23.26
N GLN A 159 -9.63 35.11 -22.91
CA GLN A 159 -10.69 36.10 -23.18
C GLN A 159 -10.42 37.43 -22.47
N ASN A 160 -9.93 37.39 -21.23
CA ASN A 160 -9.58 38.61 -20.49
C ASN A 160 -8.39 39.33 -21.10
N VAL A 161 -7.35 38.61 -21.56
CA VAL A 161 -6.22 39.20 -22.28
C VAL A 161 -6.65 39.83 -23.60
N LEU A 162 -7.43 39.12 -24.42
CA LEU A 162 -7.95 39.67 -25.68
C LEU A 162 -8.84 40.90 -25.49
N ARG A 163 -9.63 40.93 -24.41
CA ARG A 163 -10.38 42.13 -24.03
C ARG A 163 -9.45 43.27 -23.64
N ALA A 164 -8.41 43.00 -22.84
CA ALA A 164 -7.43 44.01 -22.46
C ALA A 164 -6.69 44.57 -23.69
N GLU A 165 -6.29 43.73 -24.65
CA GLU A 165 -5.67 44.17 -25.90
C GLU A 165 -6.61 45.05 -26.75
N ARG A 166 -7.91 44.72 -26.81
CA ARG A 166 -8.87 45.59 -27.50
C ARG A 166 -9.01 46.97 -26.88
N TYR A 167 -8.87 47.09 -25.56
CA TYR A 167 -8.85 48.39 -24.90
C TYR A 167 -7.52 49.14 -25.11
N ALA A 168 -6.42 48.43 -25.35
CA ALA A 168 -5.10 49.02 -25.62
C ALA A 168 -4.92 49.55 -27.06
N ILE A 169 -5.80 49.20 -28.00
CA ILE A 169 -5.75 49.66 -29.41
C ILE A 169 -6.57 50.96 -29.62
N ILE A 170 -7.36 51.37 -28.63
CA ILE A 170 -8.10 52.64 -28.65
C ILE A 170 -7.33 53.68 -27.82
N GLU A 171 -6.15 54.06 -28.32
CA GLU A 171 -5.44 55.33 -28.06
C GLU A 171 -4.77 55.79 -29.37
#